data_AF-A0A9P1CM45-F1
#
_entry.id   AF-A0A9P1CM45-F1
#
_cell.length_a   1.000
_cell.length_b   1.000
_cell.length_c   1.000
_cell.angle_alpha   90.00
_cell.angle_beta   90.00
_cell.angle_gamma   90.00
#
_symmetry.space_group_name_H-M   'P 1'
#
loop_
_entity.id
_entity.type
_entity.pdbx_description
1 polymer ?
#
loop_
_entity_poly.entity_id
_entity_poly.type
_entity_poly.pdbx_seq_one_letter_code
_entity_poly.pdbx_strand_id
1 'polypeptide(L)'
;MTTVCPWWVCCCCKIEPVRSHGDNPWAAYAVGTNQGNPASMNVGNRSMRMNNNDLSWGLGTLVWTTQVHNYAPRLYQCHSNAADRQALFEPYVQYIQWLCRKWEQHWNVIGIELLNEPVLGGMPNLKRFLSCRRDLFDFYANVMDSLGKSDPPIRAPLALEDGFGSLGSGSNFMKVLSMIPISSFAKEKLKEWGEKNQLILSIHWYPSGGTLGHLAKVTVEQYVAMGKKESAELMASSPIWVSEFCMLLPEHTAKYLAEFTNAGSPCTTYWQYTDTQYTQSFGWYKYPPEVGRRSVFSRRFFHGERSGMGWGHIHNDHGAPVR
;
A
#
# COMPACT_ATOMS: atom_id res chain seq x y z
N MET A 1 3.22 23.65 -9.43
CA MET A 1 1.87 23.21 -8.99
C MET A 1 1.61 21.84 -9.61
N THR A 2 1.92 20.75 -8.92
CA THR A 2 1.81 19.41 -9.51
C THR A 2 0.59 18.72 -8.93
N THR A 3 -0.57 18.94 -9.54
CA THR A 3 -1.76 18.12 -9.29
C THR A 3 -1.51 16.77 -9.93
N VAL A 4 -1.10 15.77 -9.14
CA VAL A 4 -0.73 14.44 -9.67
C VAL A 4 -1.95 13.52 -9.79
N CYS A 5 -3.02 13.81 -9.05
CA CYS A 5 -4.30 13.10 -9.16
C CYS A 5 -5.25 13.87 -10.10
N PRO A 6 -5.61 13.34 -11.28
CA PRO A 6 -6.58 13.98 -12.15
C PRO A 6 -7.92 14.14 -11.45
N TRP A 7 -8.61 15.24 -11.78
CA TRP A 7 -9.94 15.54 -11.25
C TRP A 7 -10.92 14.37 -11.36
N TRP A 8 -10.87 13.58 -12.44
CA TRP A 8 -11.74 12.42 -12.62
C TRP A 8 -11.44 11.28 -11.62
N VAL A 9 -10.18 11.07 -11.23
CA VAL A 9 -9.82 10.10 -10.17
C VAL A 9 -10.32 10.59 -8.82
N CYS A 10 -10.14 11.88 -8.51
CA CYS A 10 -10.70 12.50 -7.31
C CYS A 10 -12.22 12.35 -7.23
N CYS A 11 -12.94 12.55 -8.34
CA CYS A 11 -14.39 12.35 -8.42
C CYS A 11 -14.80 10.89 -8.23
N CYS A 12 -14.10 9.95 -8.88
CA CYS A 12 -14.43 8.52 -8.79
C CYS A 12 -14.15 7.91 -7.41
N CYS A 13 -13.13 8.43 -6.71
CA CYS A 13 -12.67 7.87 -5.44
C CYS A 13 -13.05 8.72 -4.22
N LYS A 14 -13.79 9.83 -4.40
CA LYS A 14 -14.09 10.83 -3.33
C LYS A 14 -12.85 11.27 -2.55
N ILE A 15 -11.71 11.39 -3.24
CA ILE A 15 -10.44 11.80 -2.63
C ILE A 15 -10.31 13.30 -2.79
N GLU A 16 -10.08 14.03 -1.70
CA GLU A 16 -9.70 15.44 -1.79
C GLU A 16 -8.33 15.55 -2.48
N PRO A 17 -8.22 16.30 -3.59
CA PRO A 17 -6.94 16.48 -4.27
C PRO A 17 -5.96 17.17 -3.33
N VAL A 18 -4.86 16.49 -3.00
CA VAL A 18 -3.80 17.11 -2.21
C VAL A 18 -3.06 18.12 -3.07
N ARG A 19 -3.11 19.38 -2.66
CA ARG A 19 -2.37 20.48 -3.28
C ARG A 19 -1.15 20.78 -2.41
N SER A 20 0.06 20.50 -2.92
CA SER A 20 1.28 21.04 -2.31
C SER A 20 1.65 22.37 -2.98
N HIS A 21 1.93 23.38 -2.14
CA HIS A 21 2.51 24.66 -2.56
C HIS A 21 4.04 24.57 -2.39
N GLY A 22 4.79 24.69 -3.50
CA GLY A 22 6.26 24.68 -3.50
C GLY A 22 6.86 23.91 -4.68
N ASP A 23 8.01 24.36 -5.18
CA ASP A 23 8.80 23.64 -6.18
C ASP A 23 9.52 22.47 -5.50
N ASN A 24 9.08 21.26 -5.81
CA ASN A 24 9.64 19.99 -5.35
C ASN A 24 9.44 19.70 -3.83
N PRO A 25 8.30 19.09 -3.42
CA PRO A 25 8.09 18.64 -2.03
C PRO A 25 9.09 17.54 -1.57
N TRP A 26 9.97 17.07 -2.46
CA TRP A 26 10.97 16.03 -2.21
C TRP A 26 12.37 16.57 -1.90
N ALA A 27 12.60 17.89 -2.00
CA ALA A 27 13.92 18.49 -1.80
C ALA A 27 14.50 18.22 -0.40
N ALA A 28 13.65 18.17 0.63
CA ALA A 28 14.06 17.91 2.01
C ALA A 28 14.43 16.44 2.30
N TYR A 29 14.17 15.52 1.36
CA TYR A 29 14.28 14.08 1.58
C TYR A 29 15.18 13.36 0.55
N ALA A 30 15.84 14.12 -0.33
CA ALA A 30 16.78 13.61 -1.30
C ALA A 30 18.18 13.40 -0.68
N VAL A 31 18.83 12.27 -1.00
CA VAL A 31 20.25 12.03 -0.65
C VAL A 31 21.06 11.94 -1.95
N GLY A 32 22.06 12.80 -2.11
CA GLY A 32 22.94 12.87 -3.29
C GLY A 32 22.80 14.16 -4.11
N THR A 33 23.80 14.45 -4.96
CA THR A 33 23.97 15.74 -5.66
C THR A 33 22.94 16.01 -6.77
N ASN A 34 22.15 15.01 -7.19
CA ASN A 34 21.06 15.15 -8.18
C ASN A 34 19.68 15.33 -7.53
N GLN A 35 19.61 16.14 -6.47
CA GLN A 35 18.44 16.82 -5.88
C GLN A 35 17.04 16.27 -6.23
N GLY A 36 16.73 15.04 -5.82
CA GLY A 36 15.34 14.59 -5.64
C GLY A 36 14.46 14.61 -6.89
N ASN A 37 15.01 14.49 -8.11
CA ASN A 37 14.19 14.27 -9.30
C ASN A 37 13.65 12.82 -9.28
N PRO A 38 12.33 12.60 -9.10
CA PRO A 38 11.76 11.26 -9.02
C PRO A 38 11.89 10.44 -10.30
N ALA A 39 12.17 11.08 -11.45
CA ALA A 39 12.41 10.41 -12.73
C ALA A 39 13.81 9.77 -12.82
N SER A 40 14.76 10.24 -12.02
CA SER A 40 16.14 9.72 -11.95
C SER A 40 16.41 8.82 -10.74
N MET A 41 15.37 8.52 -9.94
CA MET A 41 15.50 7.61 -8.80
C MET A 41 15.51 6.16 -9.30
N ASN A 42 16.64 5.48 -9.15
CA ASN A 42 16.70 4.03 -9.32
C ASN A 42 15.92 3.33 -8.21
N VAL A 43 15.18 2.29 -8.57
CA VAL A 43 14.61 1.38 -7.58
C VAL A 43 15.78 0.74 -6.84
N GLY A 44 15.86 0.93 -5.51
CA GLY A 44 17.00 0.49 -4.70
C GLY A 44 18.03 1.58 -4.35
N ASN A 45 17.79 2.86 -4.68
CA ASN A 45 18.63 3.95 -4.17
C ASN A 45 18.50 4.05 -2.63
N ARG A 46 19.61 4.23 -1.90
CA ARG A 46 19.62 4.51 -0.45
C ARG A 46 18.77 5.74 -0.07
N SER A 47 18.48 6.63 -1.03
CA SER A 47 17.60 7.79 -0.86
C SER A 47 16.09 7.44 -0.85
N MET A 48 15.70 6.19 -1.05
CA MET A 48 14.31 5.72 -0.94
C MET A 48 13.91 5.48 0.54
N ARG A 49 14.24 6.39 1.46
CA ARG A 49 13.74 6.33 2.86
C ARG A 49 13.67 7.72 3.52
N MET A 50 12.45 8.15 3.83
CA MET A 50 12.07 8.85 5.08
C MET A 50 10.55 9.07 5.28
N ASN A 51 9.65 8.46 4.49
CA ASN A 51 8.20 8.71 4.61
C ASN A 51 7.37 7.53 5.15
N ASN A 52 7.99 6.54 5.80
CA ASN A 52 7.24 5.40 6.38
C ASN A 52 6.69 5.67 7.80
N ASN A 53 6.72 6.92 8.29
CA ASN A 53 6.29 7.26 9.65
C ASN A 53 5.56 8.61 9.74
N ASP A 54 4.59 8.86 8.86
CA ASP A 54 3.77 10.05 9.04
C ASP A 54 2.28 9.82 8.72
N LEU A 55 1.48 10.77 9.20
CA LEU A 55 0.04 10.86 8.92
C LEU A 55 -0.25 11.04 7.42
N SER A 56 0.77 11.36 6.59
CA SER A 56 0.63 11.53 5.14
C SER A 56 0.37 10.21 4.42
N TRP A 57 0.77 9.07 5.00
CA TRP A 57 0.34 7.74 4.56
C TRP A 57 -1.15 7.50 4.87
N GLY A 58 -1.57 7.80 6.09
CA GLY A 58 -2.95 7.58 6.56
C GLY A 58 -4.02 8.48 5.90
N LEU A 59 -3.61 9.60 5.29
CA LEU A 59 -4.51 10.47 4.53
C LEU A 59 -4.51 10.19 3.02
N GLY A 60 -3.93 9.06 2.57
CA GLY A 60 -3.84 8.70 1.14
C GLY A 60 -3.02 9.68 0.31
N THR A 61 -2.35 10.64 0.94
CA THR A 61 -1.63 11.74 0.29
C THR A 61 -0.38 11.25 -0.43
N LEU A 62 0.33 10.29 0.18
CA LEU A 62 1.57 9.75 -0.38
C LEU A 62 1.36 8.84 -1.60
N VAL A 63 0.20 8.18 -1.71
CA VAL A 63 -0.14 7.32 -2.85
C VAL A 63 -0.19 8.12 -4.14
N TRP A 64 -0.62 9.37 -4.07
CA TRP A 64 -0.74 10.27 -5.23
C TRP A 64 0.55 11.01 -5.57
N THR A 65 1.69 10.55 -5.09
CA THR A 65 2.95 11.26 -5.29
C THR A 65 3.62 10.86 -6.60
N THR A 66 4.33 11.81 -7.23
CA THR A 66 5.14 11.52 -8.41
C THR A 66 6.14 10.39 -8.16
N GLN A 67 6.65 10.26 -6.93
CA GLN A 67 7.52 9.16 -6.55
C GLN A 67 6.82 7.80 -6.68
N VAL A 68 5.64 7.62 -6.07
CA VAL A 68 4.86 6.37 -6.18
C VAL A 68 4.49 6.10 -7.65
N HIS A 69 4.04 7.12 -8.38
CA HIS A 69 3.65 6.95 -9.76
C HIS A 69 4.81 6.65 -10.73
N ASN A 70 6.05 7.02 -10.39
CA ASN A 70 7.24 6.60 -11.13
C ASN A 70 7.75 5.22 -10.69
N TYR A 71 7.73 4.96 -9.39
CA TYR A 71 8.26 3.76 -8.76
C TYR A 71 7.46 2.52 -9.12
N ALA A 72 6.15 2.52 -8.85
CA ALA A 72 5.34 1.30 -8.89
C ALA A 72 5.40 0.60 -10.25
N PRO A 73 5.23 1.29 -11.40
CA PRO A 73 5.29 0.59 -12.67
C PRO A 73 6.72 0.17 -13.05
N ARG A 74 7.77 0.83 -12.53
CA ARG A 74 9.17 0.38 -12.74
C ARG A 74 9.48 -0.85 -11.89
N LEU A 75 8.97 -0.91 -10.65
CA LEU A 75 9.00 -2.12 -9.82
C LEU A 75 8.30 -3.27 -10.53
N TYR A 76 7.07 -3.07 -11.02
CA TYR A 76 6.32 -4.16 -11.64
C TYR A 76 6.93 -4.64 -12.97
N GLN A 77 7.60 -3.75 -13.71
CA GLN A 77 8.26 -4.12 -14.97
C GLN A 77 9.74 -4.51 -14.79
N CYS A 78 10.27 -4.55 -13.55
CA CYS A 78 11.70 -4.73 -13.30
C CYS A 78 12.27 -6.05 -13.85
N HIS A 79 11.43 -7.08 -14.02
CA HIS A 79 11.82 -8.37 -14.59
C HIS A 79 12.23 -8.30 -16.07
N SER A 80 11.75 -7.28 -16.80
CA SER A 80 11.88 -7.14 -18.26
C SER A 80 13.01 -6.20 -18.69
N ASN A 81 13.43 -5.28 -17.82
CA ASN A 81 14.53 -4.36 -18.08
C ASN A 81 15.84 -4.95 -17.54
N ALA A 82 16.88 -5.08 -18.36
CA ALA A 82 18.12 -5.75 -17.95
C ALA A 82 18.79 -5.13 -16.71
N ALA A 83 18.80 -3.79 -16.61
CA ALA A 83 19.42 -3.11 -15.47
C ALA A 83 18.60 -3.28 -14.19
N ASP A 84 17.29 -3.08 -14.25
CA ASP A 84 16.40 -3.25 -13.09
C ASP A 84 16.29 -4.71 -12.67
N ARG A 85 16.39 -5.64 -13.63
CA ARG A 85 16.36 -7.07 -13.37
C ARG A 85 17.52 -7.47 -12.47
N GLN A 86 18.73 -7.06 -12.84
CA GLN A 86 19.94 -7.37 -12.07
C GLN A 86 19.96 -6.61 -10.74
N ALA A 87 19.52 -5.36 -10.71
CA ALA A 87 19.58 -4.52 -9.51
C ALA A 87 18.48 -4.83 -8.48
N LEU A 88 17.33 -5.35 -8.91
CA LEU A 88 16.15 -5.51 -8.06
C LEU A 88 15.48 -6.88 -8.19
N PHE A 89 15.07 -7.26 -9.40
CA PHE A 89 14.23 -8.44 -9.60
C PHE A 89 14.92 -9.72 -9.13
N GLU A 90 16.17 -9.95 -9.55
CA GLU A 90 16.93 -11.15 -9.20
C GLU A 90 17.25 -11.20 -7.70
N PRO A 91 17.76 -10.13 -7.05
CA PRO A 91 17.89 -10.10 -5.60
C PRO A 91 16.57 -10.34 -4.85
N TYR A 92 15.46 -9.78 -5.34
CA TYR A 92 14.13 -9.99 -4.75
C TYR A 92 13.72 -11.47 -4.83
N VAL A 93 13.82 -12.09 -6.02
CA VAL A 93 13.51 -13.52 -6.19
C VAL A 93 14.42 -14.39 -5.32
N GLN A 94 15.71 -14.10 -5.25
CA GLN A 94 16.64 -14.82 -4.37
C GLN A 94 16.23 -14.72 -2.89
N TYR A 95 15.80 -13.54 -2.45
CA TYR A 95 15.31 -13.34 -1.09
C TYR A 95 14.01 -14.12 -0.82
N ILE A 96 13.03 -14.06 -1.72
CA ILE A 96 11.79 -14.84 -1.61
C ILE A 96 12.09 -16.34 -1.61
N GLN A 97 12.97 -16.81 -2.50
CA GLN A 97 13.38 -18.20 -2.55
C GLN A 97 14.02 -18.63 -1.22
N TRP A 98 14.91 -17.81 -0.65
CA TRP A 98 15.50 -18.08 0.66
C TRP A 98 14.44 -18.16 1.76
N LEU A 99 13.46 -17.23 1.79
CA LEU A 99 12.34 -17.28 2.72
C LEU A 99 11.53 -18.58 2.57
N CYS A 100 11.14 -18.94 1.34
CA CYS A 100 10.42 -20.18 1.08
C CYS A 100 11.17 -21.40 1.65
N ARG A 101 12.47 -21.49 1.37
CA ARG A 101 13.31 -22.61 1.84
C ARG A 101 13.41 -22.67 3.36
N LYS A 102 13.51 -21.51 4.02
CA LYS A 102 13.55 -21.45 5.47
C LYS A 102 12.22 -21.90 6.05
N TRP A 103 11.12 -21.35 5.55
CA TRP A 103 9.80 -21.57 6.11
C TRP A 103 9.21 -22.94 5.80
N GLU A 104 9.62 -23.61 4.71
CA GLU A 104 9.30 -25.02 4.46
C GLU A 104 9.77 -25.97 5.59
N GLN A 105 10.70 -25.53 6.43
CA GLN A 105 11.19 -26.29 7.59
C GLN A 105 10.33 -26.05 8.85
N HIS A 106 9.35 -25.14 8.78
CA HIS A 106 8.53 -24.70 9.90
C HIS A 106 7.05 -24.97 9.60
N TRP A 107 6.48 -25.96 10.28
CA TRP A 107 5.09 -26.40 10.07
C TRP A 107 4.04 -25.31 10.36
N ASN A 108 4.41 -24.28 11.12
CA ASN A 108 3.53 -23.20 11.54
C ASN A 108 3.58 -21.96 10.63
N VAL A 109 4.29 -22.03 9.50
CA VAL A 109 4.27 -20.96 8.48
C VAL A 109 3.42 -21.40 7.30
N ILE A 110 2.36 -20.64 7.04
CA ILE A 110 1.31 -21.00 6.08
C ILE A 110 1.49 -20.36 4.70
N GLY A 111 2.40 -19.38 4.56
CA GLY A 111 2.72 -18.76 3.28
C GLY A 111 3.59 -17.52 3.41
N ILE A 112 4.00 -16.97 2.27
CA ILE A 112 4.73 -15.71 2.15
C ILE A 112 3.93 -14.77 1.26
N GLU A 113 3.55 -13.61 1.79
CA GLU A 113 2.95 -12.55 0.99
C GLU A 113 4.02 -11.81 0.18
N LEU A 114 3.86 -11.75 -1.14
CA LEU A 114 4.86 -11.14 -2.00
C LEU A 114 4.90 -9.61 -1.84
N LEU A 115 3.73 -8.97 -1.82
CA LEU A 115 3.61 -7.53 -1.68
C LEU A 115 2.40 -7.21 -0.81
N ASN A 116 2.63 -6.38 0.21
CA ASN A 116 1.58 -5.77 1.02
C ASN A 116 1.10 -4.48 0.37
N GLU A 117 -0.21 -4.34 0.17
CA GLU A 117 -0.89 -3.21 -0.46
C GLU A 117 -0.17 -2.65 -1.70
N PRO A 118 0.01 -3.46 -2.77
CA PRO A 118 0.75 -3.02 -3.95
C PRO A 118 0.12 -1.73 -4.51
N VAL A 119 0.87 -0.64 -4.39
CA VAL A 119 0.42 0.71 -4.78
C VAL A 119 0.26 0.81 -6.30
N LEU A 120 -0.74 1.58 -6.74
CA LEU A 120 -0.98 1.80 -8.16
C LEU A 120 -0.30 3.09 -8.63
N GLY A 121 0.54 2.95 -9.66
CA GLY A 121 1.37 4.03 -10.19
C GLY A 121 1.10 4.34 -11.67
N GLY A 122 1.92 5.20 -12.28
CA GLY A 122 1.90 5.47 -13.72
C GLY A 122 1.41 6.85 -14.13
N MET A 123 0.83 7.64 -13.22
CA MET A 123 0.37 8.99 -13.52
C MET A 123 1.52 9.98 -13.76
N PRO A 124 1.31 11.00 -14.63
CA PRO A 124 0.08 11.34 -15.34
C PRO A 124 -0.15 10.54 -16.64
N ASN A 125 0.68 9.56 -16.98
CA ASN A 125 0.50 8.74 -18.19
C ASN A 125 -0.67 7.77 -17.99
N LEU A 126 -1.83 8.11 -18.55
CA LEU A 126 -3.05 7.32 -18.39
C LEU A 126 -2.90 5.87 -18.87
N LYS A 127 -2.17 5.64 -19.97
CA LYS A 127 -1.94 4.27 -20.47
C LYS A 127 -1.16 3.44 -19.45
N ARG A 128 -0.10 4.01 -18.89
CA ARG A 128 0.74 3.38 -17.85
C ARG A 128 -0.04 3.14 -16.56
N PHE A 129 -0.91 4.07 -16.20
CA PHE A 129 -1.76 3.94 -15.01
C PHE A 129 -2.80 2.83 -15.17
N LEU A 130 -3.54 2.83 -16.29
CA LEU A 130 -4.54 1.79 -16.56
C LEU A 130 -3.90 0.41 -16.72
N SER A 131 -2.66 0.32 -17.21
CA SER A 131 -1.93 -0.95 -17.32
C SER A 131 -1.29 -1.41 -16.02
N CYS A 132 -1.24 -0.58 -14.98
CA CYS A 132 -0.46 -0.85 -13.76
C CYS A 132 -0.91 -2.15 -13.05
N ARG A 133 -2.21 -2.47 -13.08
CA ARG A 133 -2.73 -3.74 -12.55
C ARG A 133 -2.24 -4.94 -13.36
N ARG A 134 -2.25 -4.87 -14.70
CA ARG A 134 -1.65 -5.92 -15.55
C ARG A 134 -0.18 -6.10 -15.21
N ASP A 135 0.56 -5.01 -15.11
CA ASP A 135 2.00 -5.04 -14.82
C ASP A 135 2.28 -5.70 -13.45
N LEU A 136 1.46 -5.42 -12.43
CA LEU A 136 1.53 -6.08 -11.12
C LEU A 136 1.39 -7.61 -11.22
N PHE A 137 0.40 -8.09 -11.96
CA PHE A 137 0.22 -9.53 -12.14
C PHE A 137 1.31 -10.17 -13.01
N ASP A 138 1.86 -9.43 -13.98
CA ASP A 138 3.02 -9.87 -14.76
C ASP A 138 4.27 -9.98 -13.87
N PHE A 139 4.45 -9.07 -12.92
CA PHE A 139 5.50 -9.18 -11.91
C PHE A 139 5.36 -10.46 -11.08
N TYR A 140 4.18 -10.72 -10.50
CA TYR A 140 3.92 -11.96 -9.75
C TYR A 140 4.19 -13.20 -10.59
N ALA A 141 3.74 -13.22 -11.84
CA ALA A 141 3.96 -14.32 -12.76
C ALA A 141 5.44 -14.60 -13.02
N ASN A 142 6.25 -13.55 -13.16
CA ASN A 142 7.69 -13.70 -13.34
C ASN A 142 8.40 -14.18 -12.07
N VAL A 143 7.94 -13.75 -10.88
CA VAL A 143 8.44 -14.28 -9.60
C VAL A 143 8.14 -15.78 -9.51
N MET A 144 6.87 -16.17 -9.74
CA MET A 144 6.43 -17.57 -9.76
C MET A 144 7.18 -18.41 -10.80
N ASP A 145 7.38 -17.90 -12.02
CA ASP A 145 8.14 -18.60 -13.06
C ASP A 145 9.61 -18.81 -12.67
N SER A 146 10.21 -17.83 -11.99
CA SER A 146 11.59 -17.94 -11.49
C SER A 146 11.70 -18.94 -10.33
N LEU A 147 10.76 -18.89 -9.39
CA LEU A 147 10.70 -19.84 -8.26
C LEU A 147 10.39 -21.26 -8.72
N GLY A 148 9.53 -21.42 -9.74
CA GLY A 148 9.14 -22.71 -10.32
C GLY A 148 10.29 -23.45 -11.01
N LYS A 149 11.37 -22.74 -11.35
CA LYS A 149 12.62 -23.32 -11.89
C LYS A 149 13.61 -23.74 -10.80
N SER A 150 13.26 -23.59 -9.52
CA SER A 150 14.12 -24.01 -8.42
C SER A 150 14.25 -25.53 -8.33
N ASP A 151 15.44 -26.00 -8.01
CA ASP A 151 15.72 -27.39 -7.66
C ASP A 151 16.31 -27.45 -6.22
N PRO A 152 15.67 -28.15 -5.26
CA PRO A 152 14.37 -28.84 -5.37
C PRO A 152 13.19 -27.89 -5.63
N PRO A 153 12.02 -28.34 -6.10
CA PRO A 153 10.87 -27.46 -6.27
C PRO A 153 10.48 -26.73 -4.98
N ILE A 154 10.07 -25.46 -5.08
CA ILE A 154 9.49 -24.70 -3.96
C ILE A 154 8.07 -25.22 -3.71
N ARG A 155 7.74 -25.46 -2.45
CA ARG A 155 6.44 -25.95 -1.96
C ARG A 155 5.70 -24.93 -1.09
N ALA A 156 6.41 -23.95 -0.52
CA ALA A 156 5.79 -22.89 0.28
C ALA A 156 4.68 -22.17 -0.52
N PRO A 157 3.48 -21.98 0.07
CA PRO A 157 2.44 -21.16 -0.54
C PRO A 157 2.84 -19.69 -0.62
N LEU A 158 2.39 -18.99 -1.66
CA LEU A 158 2.53 -17.56 -1.83
C LEU A 158 1.17 -16.88 -1.67
N ALA A 159 1.11 -15.83 -0.86
CA ALA A 159 -0.05 -14.97 -0.76
C ALA A 159 0.12 -13.77 -1.72
N LEU A 160 -0.93 -13.47 -2.48
CA LEU A 160 -0.93 -12.41 -3.48
C LEU A 160 -2.10 -11.46 -3.22
N GLU A 161 -1.80 -10.18 -3.13
CA GLU A 161 -2.79 -9.11 -3.14
C GLU A 161 -2.96 -8.51 -4.55
N ASP A 162 -4.18 -8.08 -4.86
CA ASP A 162 -4.41 -7.10 -5.94
C ASP A 162 -4.10 -5.68 -5.43
N GLY A 163 -4.18 -4.68 -6.30
CA GLY A 163 -3.87 -3.29 -5.98
C GLY A 163 -4.51 -2.79 -4.68
N PHE A 164 -3.69 -2.21 -3.79
CA PHE A 164 -4.08 -1.71 -2.47
C PHE A 164 -4.77 -2.74 -1.55
N GLY A 165 -4.42 -4.03 -1.66
CA GLY A 165 -5.08 -5.10 -0.91
C GLY A 165 -6.55 -5.28 -1.26
N SER A 166 -7.01 -4.71 -2.37
CA SER A 166 -8.40 -4.79 -2.79
C SER A 166 -8.65 -6.01 -3.68
N LEU A 167 -9.80 -6.02 -4.33
CA LEU A 167 -10.17 -6.96 -5.39
C LEU A 167 -10.37 -6.17 -6.67
N GLY A 168 -10.15 -6.80 -7.83
CA GLY A 168 -10.43 -6.18 -9.14
C GLY A 168 -11.87 -5.67 -9.27
N SER A 169 -12.79 -6.30 -8.55
CA SER A 169 -14.21 -5.90 -8.46
C SER A 169 -14.60 -5.14 -7.18
N GLY A 170 -13.68 -4.97 -6.23
CA GLY A 170 -13.95 -4.43 -4.89
C GLY A 170 -14.35 -2.96 -4.86
N SER A 171 -14.05 -2.20 -5.91
CA SER A 171 -14.45 -0.80 -6.04
C SER A 171 -14.62 -0.38 -7.49
N ASN A 172 -15.29 0.76 -7.74
CA ASN A 172 -15.39 1.32 -9.09
C ASN A 172 -14.02 1.64 -9.69
N PHE A 173 -13.09 2.08 -8.84
CA PHE A 173 -11.72 2.35 -9.25
C PHE A 173 -10.99 1.09 -9.70
N MET A 174 -11.05 0.02 -8.92
CA MET A 174 -10.46 -1.28 -9.29
C MET A 174 -11.13 -1.90 -10.52
N LYS A 175 -12.45 -1.70 -10.70
CA LYS A 175 -13.17 -2.15 -11.91
C LYS A 175 -12.63 -1.48 -13.17
N VAL A 176 -12.34 -0.17 -13.12
CA VAL A 176 -11.73 0.55 -14.26
C VAL A 176 -10.36 -0.02 -14.60
N LEU A 177 -9.53 -0.28 -13.59
CA LEU A 177 -8.20 -0.89 -13.81
C LEU A 177 -8.29 -2.32 -14.32
N SER A 178 -9.34 -3.05 -13.93
CA SER A 178 -9.63 -4.40 -14.40
C SER A 178 -10.18 -4.46 -15.82
N MET A 179 -10.52 -3.32 -16.45
CA MET A 179 -10.87 -3.28 -17.88
C MET A 179 -9.67 -3.62 -18.77
N ILE A 180 -8.45 -3.38 -18.31
CA ILE A 180 -7.25 -3.91 -18.97
C ILE A 180 -7.01 -5.33 -18.43
N PRO A 181 -7.20 -6.37 -19.25
CA PRO A 181 -7.05 -7.74 -18.78
C PRO A 181 -5.60 -8.03 -18.43
N ILE A 182 -5.36 -8.76 -17.34
CA ILE A 182 -4.02 -9.30 -17.02
C ILE A 182 -3.51 -10.19 -18.17
N SER A 183 -2.19 -10.32 -18.32
CA SER A 183 -1.63 -11.07 -19.44
C SER A 183 -1.98 -12.56 -19.40
N SER A 184 -1.95 -13.22 -20.56
CA SER A 184 -2.16 -14.67 -20.62
C SER A 184 -1.09 -15.44 -19.85
N PHE A 185 0.16 -14.96 -19.88
CA PHE A 185 1.27 -15.52 -19.11
C PHE A 185 0.99 -15.48 -17.60
N ALA A 186 0.50 -14.34 -17.10
CA ALA A 186 0.13 -14.23 -15.69
C ALA A 186 -1.03 -15.15 -15.32
N LYS A 187 -2.08 -15.23 -16.16
CA LYS A 187 -3.19 -16.16 -15.94
C LYS A 187 -2.72 -17.62 -15.88
N GLU A 188 -1.84 -18.01 -16.79
CA GLU A 188 -1.28 -19.36 -16.83
C GLU A 188 -0.51 -19.66 -15.54
N LYS A 189 0.39 -18.77 -15.11
CA LYS A 189 1.19 -18.97 -13.89
C LYS A 189 0.35 -18.99 -12.63
N LEU A 190 -0.63 -18.09 -12.50
CA LEU A 190 -1.56 -18.08 -11.37
C LEU A 190 -2.39 -19.37 -11.31
N LYS A 191 -2.90 -19.83 -12.44
CA LYS A 191 -3.65 -21.09 -12.51
C LYS A 191 -2.76 -22.28 -12.17
N GLU A 192 -1.57 -22.36 -12.76
CA GLU A 192 -0.59 -23.43 -12.53
C GLU A 192 -0.24 -23.56 -11.04
N TRP A 193 0.06 -22.44 -10.37
CA TRP A 193 0.40 -22.43 -8.94
C TRP A 193 -0.82 -22.66 -8.05
N GLY A 194 -2.00 -22.17 -8.44
CA GLY A 194 -3.26 -22.43 -7.77
C GLY A 194 -3.62 -23.92 -7.79
N GLU A 195 -3.49 -24.60 -8.93
CA GLU A 195 -3.74 -26.05 -9.08
C GLU A 195 -2.78 -26.90 -8.23
N LYS A 196 -1.59 -26.39 -7.92
CA LYS A 196 -0.63 -27.02 -6.99
C LYS A 196 -0.94 -26.73 -5.52
N ASN A 197 -2.01 -26.00 -5.21
CA ASN A 197 -2.34 -25.50 -3.88
C ASN A 197 -1.24 -24.62 -3.27
N GLN A 198 -0.56 -23.82 -4.10
CA GLN A 198 0.57 -22.97 -3.69
C GLN A 198 0.23 -21.49 -3.71
N LEU A 199 -1.05 -21.12 -3.82
CA LEU A 199 -1.49 -19.73 -3.76
C LEU A 199 -2.54 -19.50 -2.67
N ILE A 200 -2.54 -18.28 -2.17
CA ILE A 200 -3.55 -17.71 -1.28
C ILE A 200 -3.91 -16.34 -1.86
N LEU A 201 -5.21 -16.07 -2.05
CA LEU A 201 -5.67 -14.73 -2.38
C LEU A 201 -5.76 -13.90 -1.10
N SER A 202 -4.90 -12.89 -0.98
CA SER A 202 -4.83 -12.00 0.17
C SER A 202 -5.71 -10.76 -0.06
N ILE A 203 -6.57 -10.42 0.91
CA ILE A 203 -7.52 -9.30 0.79
C ILE A 203 -7.60 -8.46 2.07
N HIS A 204 -7.67 -7.14 1.89
CA HIS A 204 -7.86 -6.15 2.94
C HIS A 204 -9.29 -5.64 2.96
N TRP A 205 -9.87 -5.51 4.15
CA TRP A 205 -11.20 -4.97 4.34
C TRP A 205 -11.22 -3.88 5.41
N TYR A 206 -11.41 -2.65 4.96
CA TYR A 206 -11.51 -1.46 5.81
C TYR A 206 -12.84 -0.74 5.55
N PRO A 207 -13.86 -0.91 6.40
CA PRO A 207 -15.20 -0.35 6.16
C PRO A 207 -15.23 1.18 6.18
N SER A 208 -14.20 1.82 6.73
CA SER A 208 -14.10 3.27 6.92
C SER A 208 -13.10 3.96 5.98
N GLY A 209 -12.66 3.30 4.88
CA GLY A 209 -11.92 3.96 3.80
C GLY A 209 -10.38 3.92 3.91
N GLY A 210 -9.82 2.99 4.69
CA GLY A 210 -8.35 2.81 4.82
C GLY A 210 -7.67 2.35 3.53
N THR A 211 -8.36 1.57 2.71
CA THR A 211 -7.97 1.26 1.33
C THR A 211 -8.94 1.97 0.41
N LEU A 212 -8.46 2.60 -0.66
CA LEU A 212 -9.17 3.49 -1.59
C LEU A 212 -10.40 2.87 -2.32
N GLY A 213 -10.96 1.75 -1.83
CA GLY A 213 -11.99 0.96 -2.50
C GLY A 213 -13.32 0.77 -1.76
N HIS A 214 -13.39 0.80 -0.43
CA HIS A 214 -14.60 0.33 0.28
C HIS A 214 -15.66 1.41 0.54
N LEU A 215 -15.65 2.50 -0.23
CA LEU A 215 -16.66 3.57 -0.13
C LEU A 215 -18.07 3.10 -0.54
N ALA A 216 -18.18 1.92 -1.15
CA ALA A 216 -19.44 1.20 -1.26
C ALA A 216 -19.63 0.31 -0.03
N LYS A 217 -20.80 0.38 0.62
CA LYS A 217 -21.17 -0.50 1.74
C LYS A 217 -21.28 -1.96 1.26
N VAL A 218 -20.15 -2.63 1.07
CA VAL A 218 -20.06 -4.06 0.77
C VAL A 218 -20.07 -4.80 2.11
N THR A 219 -20.99 -5.74 2.29
CA THR A 219 -21.00 -6.58 3.50
C THR A 219 -19.84 -7.57 3.49
N VAL A 220 -19.51 -8.15 4.64
CA VAL A 220 -18.47 -9.19 4.75
C VAL A 220 -18.76 -10.35 3.79
N GLU A 221 -19.99 -10.83 3.76
CA GLU A 221 -20.40 -11.96 2.92
C GLU A 221 -20.23 -11.62 1.44
N GLN A 222 -20.62 -10.42 1.03
CA GLN A 222 -20.45 -9.95 -0.33
C GLN A 222 -18.98 -9.85 -0.71
N TYR A 223 -18.13 -9.30 0.18
CA TYR A 223 -16.71 -9.14 -0.11
C TYR A 223 -15.97 -10.48 -0.18
N VAL A 224 -16.27 -11.40 0.74
CA VAL A 224 -15.77 -12.78 0.71
C VAL A 224 -16.23 -13.51 -0.55
N ALA A 225 -17.49 -13.34 -0.97
CA ALA A 225 -17.98 -13.92 -2.22
C ALA A 225 -17.27 -13.35 -3.46
N MET A 226 -16.97 -12.05 -3.47
CA MET A 226 -16.15 -11.43 -4.52
C MET A 226 -14.75 -12.05 -4.58
N GLY A 227 -14.09 -12.22 -3.42
CA GLY A 227 -12.77 -12.84 -3.33
C GLY A 227 -12.78 -14.30 -3.82
N LYS A 228 -13.78 -15.09 -3.42
CA LYS A 228 -13.97 -16.46 -3.91
C LYS A 228 -14.12 -16.52 -5.43
N LYS A 229 -14.91 -15.61 -6.00
CA LYS A 229 -15.09 -15.52 -7.45
C LYS A 229 -13.78 -15.17 -8.18
N GLU A 230 -13.06 -14.15 -7.70
CA GLU A 230 -11.80 -13.73 -8.29
C GLU A 230 -10.73 -14.82 -8.20
N SER A 231 -10.65 -15.50 -7.04
CA SER A 231 -9.78 -16.66 -6.87
C SER A 231 -10.14 -17.82 -7.80
N ALA A 232 -11.43 -18.10 -8.01
CA ALA A 232 -11.87 -19.12 -8.97
C ALA A 232 -11.48 -18.76 -10.41
N GLU A 233 -11.57 -17.48 -10.79
CA GLU A 233 -11.25 -16.99 -12.12
C GLU A 233 -9.73 -16.95 -12.40
N LEU A 234 -8.91 -16.61 -11.39
CA LEU A 234 -7.49 -16.33 -11.58
C LEU A 234 -6.56 -17.40 -10.99
N MET A 235 -6.91 -17.96 -9.83
CA MET A 235 -6.00 -18.75 -8.98
C MET A 235 -6.54 -20.17 -8.72
N ALA A 236 -7.32 -20.73 -9.65
CA ALA A 236 -7.86 -22.09 -9.55
C ALA A 236 -8.63 -22.37 -8.23
N SER A 237 -9.36 -21.38 -7.72
CA SER A 237 -10.11 -21.46 -6.45
C SER A 237 -9.23 -21.63 -5.21
N SER A 238 -8.03 -21.04 -5.24
CA SER A 238 -7.15 -20.93 -4.08
C SER A 238 -7.86 -20.32 -2.85
N PRO A 239 -7.47 -20.69 -1.62
CA PRO A 239 -8.03 -20.12 -0.40
C PRO A 239 -7.92 -18.60 -0.38
N ILE A 240 -8.92 -17.95 0.22
CA ILE A 240 -8.84 -16.52 0.54
C ILE A 240 -8.27 -16.35 1.95
N TRP A 241 -7.53 -15.27 2.18
CA TRP A 241 -7.08 -14.83 3.48
C TRP A 241 -7.40 -13.35 3.61
N VAL A 242 -8.19 -13.00 4.63
CA VAL A 242 -8.39 -11.59 4.98
C VAL A 242 -7.18 -11.16 5.81
N SER A 243 -6.12 -10.72 5.13
CA SER A 243 -4.81 -10.42 5.74
C SER A 243 -4.83 -9.16 6.58
N GLU A 244 -5.72 -8.21 6.29
CA GLU A 244 -5.91 -7.03 7.13
C GLU A 244 -7.38 -6.60 7.21
N PHE A 245 -7.85 -6.38 8.44
CA PHE A 245 -9.06 -5.59 8.71
C PHE A 245 -8.89 -4.85 10.04
N CYS A 246 -9.46 -3.64 10.16
CA CYS A 246 -9.41 -2.87 11.41
C CYS A 246 -10.79 -2.37 11.82
N MET A 247 -11.14 -2.62 13.08
CA MET A 247 -12.23 -1.97 13.79
C MET A 247 -11.68 -1.30 15.04
N LEU A 248 -12.13 -0.07 15.30
CA LEU A 248 -11.67 0.73 16.45
C LEU A 248 -12.26 0.23 17.79
N LEU A 249 -13.38 -0.48 17.74
CA LEU A 249 -14.08 -0.99 18.92
C LEU A 249 -13.88 -2.53 19.04
N PRO A 250 -13.49 -3.05 20.22
CA PRO A 250 -13.26 -4.48 20.43
C PRO A 250 -14.46 -5.37 20.09
N GLU A 251 -15.67 -4.95 20.46
CA GLU A 251 -16.91 -5.67 20.19
C GLU A 251 -17.19 -5.81 18.69
N HIS A 252 -16.85 -4.78 17.90
CA HIS A 252 -16.91 -4.85 16.45
C HIS A 252 -15.84 -5.79 15.91
N THR A 253 -14.62 -5.74 16.44
CA THR A 253 -13.54 -6.64 16.02
C THR A 253 -13.95 -8.11 16.15
N ALA A 254 -14.45 -8.51 17.33
CA ALA A 254 -14.90 -9.88 17.56
C ALA A 254 -16.07 -10.29 16.64
N LYS A 255 -17.04 -9.39 16.45
CA LYS A 255 -18.16 -9.60 15.53
C LYS A 255 -17.68 -9.83 14.09
N TYR A 256 -16.81 -8.97 13.56
CA TYR A 256 -16.34 -9.08 12.18
C TYR A 256 -15.46 -10.32 11.95
N LEU A 257 -14.64 -10.73 12.93
CA LEU A 257 -13.92 -12.01 12.87
C LEU A 257 -14.88 -13.20 12.70
N ALA A 258 -15.98 -13.20 13.45
CA ALA A 258 -17.00 -14.23 13.34
C ALA A 258 -17.73 -14.16 11.98
N GLU A 259 -18.06 -12.97 11.50
CA GLU A 259 -18.68 -12.78 10.18
C GLU A 259 -17.78 -13.27 9.04
N PHE A 260 -16.48 -12.96 9.06
CA PHE A 260 -15.54 -13.44 8.03
C PHE A 260 -15.42 -14.96 8.04
N THR A 261 -15.36 -15.56 9.22
CA THR A 261 -15.34 -17.01 9.39
C THR A 261 -16.63 -17.64 8.84
N ASN A 262 -17.79 -17.10 9.20
CA ASN A 262 -19.10 -17.58 8.74
C ASN A 262 -19.32 -17.40 7.24
N ALA A 263 -18.77 -16.34 6.65
CA ALA A 263 -18.76 -16.14 5.20
C ALA A 263 -17.84 -17.13 4.47
N GLY A 264 -17.02 -17.88 5.21
CA GLY A 264 -16.13 -18.90 4.73
C GLY A 264 -14.79 -18.35 4.26
N SER A 265 -14.24 -17.37 4.99
CA SER A 265 -12.83 -17.03 4.97
C SER A 265 -12.06 -17.98 5.91
N PRO A 266 -11.14 -18.82 5.41
CA PRO A 266 -10.36 -19.74 6.24
C PRO A 266 -9.44 -19.06 7.25
N CYS A 267 -9.02 -17.83 6.99
CA CYS A 267 -8.12 -17.08 7.86
C CYS A 267 -8.45 -15.59 7.81
N THR A 268 -8.37 -14.91 8.96
CA THR A 268 -8.63 -13.46 9.08
C THR A 268 -7.71 -12.87 10.14
N THR A 269 -7.03 -11.79 9.80
CA THR A 269 -6.01 -11.14 10.63
C THR A 269 -6.42 -9.70 10.97
N TYR A 270 -6.45 -9.37 12.26
CA TYR A 270 -6.78 -8.03 12.73
C TYR A 270 -5.57 -7.08 12.67
N TRP A 271 -5.80 -5.91 12.05
CA TRP A 271 -4.89 -4.78 12.04
C TRP A 271 -5.30 -3.77 13.13
N GLN A 272 -4.49 -3.47 14.15
CA GLN A 272 -3.17 -4.00 14.46
C GLN A 272 -3.14 -4.52 15.90
N TYR A 273 -2.70 -5.77 16.09
CA TYR A 273 -2.35 -6.30 17.39
C TYR A 273 -0.84 -6.13 17.62
N THR A 274 -0.46 -5.22 18.50
CA THR A 274 0.95 -4.95 18.85
C THR A 274 1.16 -5.02 20.36
N ASP A 275 2.37 -5.39 20.79
CA ASP A 275 2.79 -5.26 22.19
C ASP A 275 3.08 -3.79 22.49
N THR A 276 2.04 -3.07 22.91
CA THR A 276 2.12 -1.64 23.25
C THR A 276 2.99 -1.38 24.47
N GLN A 277 3.25 -2.37 25.34
CA GLN A 277 4.18 -2.22 26.46
C GLN A 277 5.61 -2.11 25.95
N TYR A 278 5.97 -2.96 24.98
CA TYR A 278 7.29 -2.94 24.35
C TYR A 278 7.47 -1.75 23.40
N THR A 279 6.53 -1.55 22.47
CA THR A 279 6.67 -0.55 21.40
C THR A 279 6.36 0.88 21.86
N GLN A 280 5.67 1.03 23.00
CA GLN A 280 5.18 2.32 23.54
C GLN A 280 4.30 3.10 22.55
N SER A 281 3.83 2.45 21.49
CA SER A 281 3.00 3.04 20.44
C SER A 281 2.03 1.99 19.91
N PHE A 282 1.01 2.40 19.16
CA PHE A 282 0.13 1.46 18.48
C PHE A 282 0.81 0.77 17.28
N GLY A 283 2.03 1.16 16.88
CA GLY A 283 2.74 0.57 15.74
C GLY A 283 3.62 -0.64 16.08
N TRP A 284 4.17 -1.27 15.04
CA TRP A 284 5.05 -2.44 15.11
C TRP A 284 6.48 -2.14 15.57
N TYR A 285 6.89 -0.87 15.56
CA TYR A 285 8.26 -0.47 15.81
C TYR A 285 8.39 0.40 17.06
N LYS A 286 9.40 0.09 17.86
CA LYS A 286 9.89 1.01 18.89
C LYS A 286 10.71 2.09 18.21
N TYR A 287 10.16 3.29 18.12
CA TYR A 287 10.90 4.43 17.60
C TYR A 287 11.76 5.05 18.70
N PRO A 288 12.96 5.56 18.36
CA PRO A 288 13.71 6.42 19.27
C PRO A 288 12.85 7.64 19.70
N PRO A 289 12.98 8.14 20.95
CA PRO A 289 12.15 9.23 21.46
C PRO A 289 12.12 10.48 20.58
N GLU A 290 13.24 10.79 19.91
CA GLU A 290 13.39 11.91 18.97
C GLU A 290 12.53 11.79 17.70
N VAL A 291 12.16 10.58 17.29
CA VAL A 291 11.26 10.32 16.16
C VAL A 291 9.80 10.45 16.61
N GLY A 292 9.46 9.91 17.79
CA GLY A 292 8.09 9.95 18.34
C GLY A 292 7.61 11.35 18.75
N ARG A 293 8.51 12.28 19.13
CA ARG A 293 8.13 13.64 19.55
C ARG A 293 7.71 14.56 18.40
N ARG A 294 8.16 14.30 17.16
CA ARG A 294 7.79 15.13 15.99
C ARG A 294 6.36 14.88 15.51
N SER A 295 5.78 13.71 15.75
CA SER A 295 4.43 13.36 15.27
C SER A 295 3.29 13.94 16.11
N VAL A 296 3.56 14.38 17.35
CA VAL A 296 2.52 14.91 18.27
C VAL A 296 2.35 16.44 18.14
N PHE A 297 3.34 17.16 17.64
CA PHE A 297 3.31 18.64 17.57
C PHE A 297 2.53 19.22 16.38
N SER A 298 2.11 18.42 15.40
CA SER A 298 1.29 18.92 14.29
C SER A 298 -0.19 19.14 14.66
N ARG A 299 -0.64 18.73 15.86
CA ARG A 299 -2.03 18.95 16.32
C ARG A 299 -2.30 20.33 16.94
N ARG A 300 -1.30 21.18 17.20
CA ARG A 300 -1.51 22.47 17.90
C ARG A 300 -1.67 23.71 17.02
N PHE A 301 -1.62 23.62 15.69
CA PHE A 301 -1.73 24.81 14.82
C PHE A 301 -3.05 24.97 14.06
N PHE A 302 -4.07 24.13 14.29
CA PHE A 302 -5.34 24.20 13.55
C PHE A 302 -6.62 24.38 14.39
N HIS A 303 -6.51 24.81 15.64
CA HIS A 303 -7.65 25.42 16.34
C HIS A 303 -7.30 26.87 16.69
N GLY A 304 -7.73 27.77 15.79
CA GLY A 304 -7.78 29.18 16.08
C GLY A 304 -8.77 29.45 17.21
N GLU A 305 -8.25 29.94 18.33
CA GLU A 305 -9.03 30.73 19.26
C GLU A 305 -9.36 32.05 18.55
N ARG A 306 -10.58 32.11 17.98
CA ARG A 306 -11.28 33.38 17.81
C ARG A 306 -11.86 33.76 19.17
N SER A 307 -11.18 34.63 19.89
CA SER A 307 -11.76 35.39 20.99
C SER A 307 -11.16 36.79 21.05
N GLY A 308 -11.89 37.74 20.46
CA GLY A 308 -12.02 39.12 20.92
C GLY A 308 -10.77 40.01 20.91
N MET A 309 -10.45 40.61 19.75
CA MET A 309 -9.85 41.95 19.76
C MET A 309 -10.97 42.98 19.67
N GLY A 310 -11.34 43.51 20.84
CA GLY A 310 -12.09 44.75 20.95
C GLY A 310 -11.22 45.92 20.50
N TRP A 311 -11.82 46.80 19.71
CA TRP A 311 -11.27 48.09 19.35
C TRP A 311 -11.16 48.98 20.59
N GLY A 312 -9.97 49.52 20.84
CA GLY A 312 -9.70 50.53 21.85
C GLY A 312 -8.75 51.58 21.29
N HIS A 313 -9.27 52.80 21.16
CA HIS A 313 -8.59 54.00 20.67
C HIS A 313 -7.39 54.43 21.53
N ILE A 314 -6.36 54.94 20.84
CA ILE A 314 -5.60 56.20 21.07
C ILE A 314 -5.25 56.56 22.53
N HIS A 315 -3.94 56.62 22.83
CA HIS A 315 -3.29 57.88 23.26
C HIS A 315 -1.74 57.79 23.12
N ASN A 316 -1.18 58.87 22.57
CA ASN A 316 0.23 59.22 22.60
C ASN A 316 0.70 59.39 24.05
N ASP A 317 1.95 59.04 24.36
CA ASP A 317 2.86 60.03 24.93
C ASP A 317 4.34 59.59 24.89
N HIS A 318 5.16 60.64 24.89
CA HIS A 318 6.59 60.74 24.62
C HIS A 318 7.51 59.98 25.59
N GLY A 319 8.71 59.64 25.10
CA GLY A 319 9.90 59.58 25.97
C GLY A 319 10.97 58.57 25.60
N ALA A 320 11.87 58.93 24.68
CA ALA A 320 13.28 58.55 24.83
C ALA A 320 13.90 59.54 25.85
N PRO A 321 14.94 59.17 26.63
CA PRO A 321 16.28 59.13 26.04
C PRO A 321 17.28 58.10 26.64
N VAL A 322 18.18 57.64 25.76
CA VAL A 322 19.65 57.61 25.90
C VAL A 322 20.25 57.16 27.25
N ARG A 323 20.73 55.92 27.35
CA ARG A 323 22.12 55.47 27.16
C ARG A 323 22.16 53.95 27.10
#